data_AF-A0A3S3L4H7-F1
#
_entry.id   AF-A0A3S3L4H7-F1
#
_cell.length_a   1.000
_cell.length_b   1.000
_cell.length_c   1.000
_cell.angle_alpha   90.00
_cell.angle_beta   90.00
_cell.angle_gamma   90.00
#
_symmetry.space_group_name_H-M   'P 1'
#
loop_
_entity.id
_entity.type
_entity.pdbx_description
1 polymer ?
#
loop_
_entity_poly.entity_id
_entity_poly.type
_entity_poly.pdbx_seq_one_letter_code
_entity_poly.pdbx_strand_id
1 'polypeptide(L)'
;MRAINYLARDASWGTYKAELSNMRISEDGTSFELRYDGLCAGPQGRFAYRMKIRGDASGELSLQADGVALTDFPTNRTGFVVLHPSEAAGKRLTIRHSDGSIEETTFPKLISPDQPAFDISALTHEPAPGLVCAVAMEGDAFEMEDQRNWTDAPRSRLMCGRSQSPDLMSSAKV
;
A
#
# COMPACT_ATOMS: atom_id res chain seq x y z
N MET A 1 -1.09 8.55 8.71
CA MET A 1 -0.52 7.45 7.90
C MET A 1 0.93 7.22 8.31
N ARG A 2 1.43 5.98 8.31
CA ARG A 2 2.83 5.68 8.68
C ARG A 2 3.75 5.51 7.48
N ALA A 3 3.32 4.77 6.45
CA ALA A 3 4.06 4.59 5.21
C ALA A 3 3.17 4.04 4.09
N ILE A 4 3.57 4.26 2.84
CA ILE A 4 3.07 3.56 1.66
C ILE A 4 4.27 2.91 1.00
N ASN A 5 4.24 1.59 0.85
CA ASN A 5 5.28 0.83 0.20
C ASN A 5 4.74 0.21 -1.09
N TYR A 6 5.61 0.06 -2.08
CA TYR A 6 5.39 -0.84 -3.20
C TYR A 6 6.48 -1.90 -3.16
N LEU A 7 6.11 -3.15 -2.93
CA LEU A 7 7.07 -4.22 -2.62
C LEU A 7 6.71 -5.53 -3.29
N ALA A 8 7.69 -6.43 -3.37
CA ALA A 8 7.51 -7.83 -3.71
C ALA A 8 8.09 -8.69 -2.58
N ARG A 9 7.41 -9.78 -2.21
CA ARG A 9 7.89 -10.80 -1.27
C ARG A 9 7.94 -12.16 -1.93
N ASP A 10 9.06 -12.85 -1.78
CA ASP A 10 9.26 -14.20 -2.28
C ASP A 10 8.41 -15.25 -1.53
N ALA A 11 8.49 -16.51 -1.97
CA ALA A 11 7.77 -17.64 -1.38
C ALA A 11 8.15 -17.90 0.10
N SER A 12 9.33 -17.46 0.53
CA SER A 12 9.83 -17.54 1.91
C SER A 12 9.49 -16.30 2.72
N TRP A 13 8.63 -15.40 2.20
CA TRP A 13 8.27 -14.11 2.79
C TRP A 13 9.45 -13.12 2.91
N GLY A 14 10.55 -13.32 2.19
CA GLY A 14 11.63 -12.35 2.07
C GLY A 14 11.22 -11.17 1.19
N THR A 15 11.45 -9.93 1.64
CA THR A 15 11.20 -8.74 0.80
C THR A 15 12.36 -8.52 -0.16
N TYR A 16 12.08 -8.47 -1.46
CA TYR A 16 13.08 -8.15 -2.47
C TYR A 16 13.64 -6.74 -2.26
N LYS A 17 14.97 -6.61 -2.33
CA LYS A 17 15.64 -5.32 -2.36
C LYS A 17 15.61 -4.78 -3.79
N ALA A 18 14.66 -3.91 -4.10
CA ALA A 18 14.54 -3.34 -5.43
C ALA A 18 15.74 -2.44 -5.76
N GLU A 19 16.34 -2.64 -6.93
CA GLU A 19 17.32 -1.73 -7.51
C GLU A 19 16.58 -0.61 -8.23
N LEU A 20 16.89 0.64 -7.89
CA LEU A 20 16.24 1.82 -8.47
C LEU A 20 17.10 2.41 -9.59
N SER A 21 16.46 2.79 -10.69
CA SER A 21 17.11 3.43 -11.84
C SER A 21 16.21 4.49 -12.46
N ASN A 22 16.73 5.25 -13.42
CA ASN A 22 15.98 6.26 -14.19
C ASN A 22 15.19 7.27 -13.33
N MET A 23 15.72 7.61 -12.15
CA MET A 23 15.07 8.54 -11.24
C MET A 23 15.01 9.95 -11.83
N ARG A 24 13.81 10.54 -11.85
CA ARG A 24 13.56 11.92 -12.24
C ARG A 24 12.66 12.59 -11.22
N ILE A 25 13.07 13.78 -10.79
CA ILE A 25 12.31 14.63 -9.88
C ILE A 25 12.05 15.94 -10.61
N SER A 26 10.79 16.38 -10.61
CA SER A 26 10.39 17.71 -11.03
C SER A 26 9.52 18.31 -9.95
N GLU A 27 9.82 19.54 -9.55
CA GLU A 27 9.05 20.28 -8.54
C GLU A 27 8.84 21.71 -9.00
N ASP A 28 7.73 22.28 -8.55
CA ASP A 28 7.44 23.70 -8.58
C ASP A 28 7.00 24.18 -7.19
N GLY A 29 6.57 25.44 -7.07
CA GLY A 29 6.19 26.01 -5.76
C GLY A 29 4.93 25.38 -5.12
N THR A 30 4.19 24.54 -5.85
CA THR A 30 2.90 23.99 -5.45
C THR A 30 2.76 22.49 -5.67
N SER A 31 3.66 21.86 -6.43
CA SER A 31 3.57 20.45 -6.76
C SER A 31 4.95 19.81 -6.96
N PHE A 32 5.00 18.49 -6.82
CA PHE A 32 6.14 17.69 -7.21
C PHE A 32 5.71 16.41 -7.93
N GLU A 33 6.61 15.89 -8.75
CA GLU A 33 6.50 14.59 -9.38
C GLU A 33 7.86 13.87 -9.30
N LEU A 34 7.83 12.64 -8.81
CA LEU A 34 8.95 11.70 -8.80
C LEU A 34 8.60 10.50 -9.68
N ARG A 35 9.50 10.15 -10.59
CA ARG A 35 9.43 8.92 -11.39
C ARG A 35 10.70 8.12 -11.25
N TYR A 36 10.59 6.79 -11.19
CA TYR A 36 11.74 5.90 -11.22
C TYR A 36 11.32 4.49 -11.67
N ASP A 37 12.29 3.71 -12.12
CA ASP A 37 12.11 2.30 -12.43
C ASP A 37 12.70 1.47 -11.29
N GLY A 38 11.99 0.43 -10.86
CA GLY A 38 12.45 -0.53 -9.86
C GLY A 38 12.59 -1.93 -10.44
N LEU A 39 13.66 -2.63 -10.06
CA LEU A 39 13.91 -4.02 -10.42
C LEU A 39 14.07 -4.87 -9.17
N CYS A 40 13.15 -5.80 -8.96
CA CYS A 40 13.26 -6.87 -7.98
C CYS A 40 13.86 -8.10 -8.68
N ALA A 41 15.13 -8.41 -8.41
CA ALA A 41 15.80 -9.59 -8.96
C ALA A 41 16.27 -10.51 -7.83
N GLY A 42 16.03 -11.80 -7.98
CA GLY A 42 16.55 -12.82 -7.07
C GLY A 42 16.61 -14.19 -7.73
N PRO A 43 16.99 -15.24 -6.98
CA PRO A 43 17.21 -16.58 -7.52
C PRO A 43 15.97 -17.19 -8.18
N GLN A 44 14.78 -16.78 -7.75
CA GLN A 44 13.50 -17.34 -8.20
C GLN A 44 12.86 -16.58 -9.36
N GLY A 45 13.39 -15.41 -9.73
CA GLY A 45 12.83 -14.64 -10.84
C GLY A 45 13.13 -13.15 -10.79
N ARG A 46 12.56 -12.43 -11.74
CA ARG A 46 12.71 -10.99 -11.92
C ARG A 46 11.36 -10.31 -12.14
N PHE A 47 11.15 -9.21 -11.43
CA PHE A 47 9.98 -8.35 -11.56
C PHE A 47 10.43 -6.90 -11.69
N ALA A 48 9.94 -6.20 -12.70
CA ALA A 48 10.23 -4.79 -12.91
C ALA A 48 8.97 -3.96 -12.73
N TYR A 49 9.12 -2.71 -12.28
CA TYR A 49 8.01 -1.78 -12.20
C TYR A 49 8.45 -0.36 -12.51
N ARG A 50 7.51 0.45 -12.98
CA ARG A 50 7.67 1.91 -13.12
C ARG A 50 6.81 2.58 -12.06
N MET A 51 7.43 3.43 -11.26
CA MET A 51 6.76 4.19 -10.21
C MET A 51 6.60 5.65 -10.63
N LYS A 52 5.44 6.20 -10.29
CA LYS A 52 5.14 7.62 -10.41
C LYS A 52 4.47 8.10 -9.13
N ILE A 53 5.05 9.12 -8.51
CA ILE A 53 4.54 9.74 -7.28
C ILE A 53 4.31 11.21 -7.58
N ARG A 54 3.14 11.73 -7.24
CA ARG A 54 2.82 13.15 -7.32
C ARG A 54 2.24 13.64 -6.01
N GLY A 55 2.65 14.82 -5.58
CA GLY A 55 1.96 15.53 -4.51
C GLY A 55 1.76 16.98 -4.88
N ASP A 56 0.73 17.60 -4.32
CA ASP A 56 0.45 19.02 -4.51
C ASP A 56 0.01 19.73 -3.22
N ALA A 57 -0.11 21.06 -3.30
CA ALA A 57 -0.42 21.93 -2.17
C ALA A 57 -1.85 21.75 -1.62
N SER A 58 -2.73 20.99 -2.28
CA SER A 58 -4.04 20.62 -1.72
C SER A 58 -3.94 19.56 -0.62
N GLY A 59 -2.78 18.90 -0.50
CA GLY A 59 -2.56 17.78 0.42
C GLY A 59 -2.80 16.42 -0.23
N GLU A 60 -3.12 16.37 -1.52
CA GLU A 60 -3.25 15.13 -2.29
C GLU A 60 -1.87 14.53 -2.59
N LEU A 61 -1.73 13.21 -2.36
CA LEU A 61 -0.58 12.41 -2.72
C LEU A 61 -1.04 11.19 -3.55
N SER A 62 -0.65 11.14 -4.82
CA SER A 62 -0.94 9.98 -5.69
C SER A 62 0.32 9.18 -5.98
N LEU A 63 0.20 7.86 -5.89
CA LEU A 63 1.22 6.89 -6.23
C LEU A 63 0.63 5.93 -7.26
N GLN A 64 1.37 5.69 -8.33
CA GLN A 64 0.99 4.78 -9.39
C GLN A 64 2.16 3.88 -9.72
N ALA A 65 1.90 2.59 -9.83
CA ALA A 65 2.90 1.60 -10.19
C ALA A 65 2.38 0.70 -11.30
N ASP A 66 3.21 0.55 -12.34
CA ASP A 66 3.01 -0.41 -13.43
C ASP A 66 4.09 -1.47 -13.34
N GLY A 67 3.74 -2.68 -12.92
CA GLY A 67 4.64 -3.81 -12.74
C GLY A 67 4.45 -4.91 -13.78
N VAL A 68 5.55 -5.58 -14.12
CA VAL A 68 5.60 -6.73 -15.04
C VAL A 68 6.60 -7.77 -14.55
N ALA A 69 6.20 -9.03 -14.54
CA ALA A 69 7.12 -10.15 -14.34
C ALA A 69 7.96 -10.35 -15.61
N LEU A 70 9.29 -10.25 -15.49
CA LEU A 70 10.22 -10.45 -16.61
C LEU A 70 10.56 -11.92 -16.84
N THR A 71 10.32 -12.76 -15.83
CA THR A 71 10.45 -14.21 -15.83
C THR A 71 9.30 -14.79 -15.01
N ASP A 72 9.23 -16.12 -14.88
CA ASP A 72 8.48 -16.73 -13.78
C ASP A 72 8.93 -16.08 -12.47
N PHE A 73 7.96 -15.58 -11.70
CA PHE A 73 8.23 -14.80 -10.48
C PHE A 73 7.25 -15.23 -9.38
N PRO A 74 7.56 -16.31 -8.64
CA PRO A 74 6.73 -16.75 -7.53
C PRO A 74 6.79 -15.71 -6.41
N THR A 75 5.62 -15.21 -6.00
CA THR A 75 5.49 -14.14 -5.01
C THR A 75 4.34 -14.42 -4.06
N ASN A 76 4.58 -14.29 -2.76
CA ASN A 76 3.51 -14.30 -1.76
C ASN A 76 2.75 -12.96 -1.74
N ARG A 77 3.44 -11.85 -2.03
CA ARG A 77 2.85 -10.50 -2.05
C ARG A 77 3.60 -9.61 -3.01
N THR A 78 2.90 -9.02 -3.98
CA THR A 78 3.45 -7.93 -4.80
C THR A 78 2.39 -6.84 -4.93
N GLY A 79 2.80 -5.58 -4.73
CA GLY A 79 1.92 -4.42 -4.89
C GLY A 79 2.03 -3.39 -3.77
N PHE A 80 1.04 -2.50 -3.72
CA PHE A 80 0.95 -1.48 -2.69
C PHE A 80 0.63 -2.07 -1.32
N VAL A 81 1.22 -1.44 -0.32
CA VAL A 81 1.12 -1.76 1.10
C VAL A 81 0.96 -0.45 1.84
N VAL A 82 -0.22 -0.19 2.37
CA VAL A 82 -0.49 1.02 3.15
C VAL A 82 -0.43 0.68 4.63
N LEU A 83 0.42 1.38 5.39
CA LEU A 83 0.61 1.17 6.82
C LEU A 83 -0.06 2.28 7.63
N HIS A 84 -0.99 1.87 8.49
CA HIS A 84 -1.64 2.77 9.45
C HIS A 84 -0.86 2.85 10.77
N PRO A 85 -0.82 4.04 11.41
CA PRO A 85 -0.12 4.26 12.68
C PRO A 85 -0.77 3.45 13.82
N SER A 86 0.02 3.11 14.84
CA SER A 86 -0.46 2.33 15.98
C SER A 86 -1.56 3.03 16.79
N GLU A 87 -1.54 4.34 16.75
CA GLU A 87 -2.43 5.26 17.45
C GLU A 87 -3.86 5.21 16.89
N ALA A 88 -4.02 4.65 15.67
CA ALA A 88 -5.32 4.46 15.04
C ALA A 88 -6.13 3.31 15.66
N ALA A 89 -5.52 2.42 16.46
CA ALA A 89 -6.24 1.29 17.05
C ALA A 89 -7.41 1.73 17.94
N GLY A 90 -8.60 1.15 17.71
CA GLY A 90 -9.84 1.54 18.38
C GLY A 90 -10.43 2.88 17.94
N LYS A 91 -9.85 3.54 16.93
CA LYS A 91 -10.39 4.77 16.33
C LYS A 91 -11.35 4.44 15.20
N ARG A 92 -12.20 5.41 14.85
CA ARG A 92 -13.17 5.30 13.76
C ARG A 92 -12.45 5.01 12.44
N LEU A 93 -13.07 4.16 11.65
CA LEU A 93 -12.66 3.78 10.32
C LEU A 93 -13.91 3.76 9.45
N THR A 94 -13.87 4.50 8.36
CA THR A 94 -14.89 4.40 7.30
C THR A 94 -14.28 3.64 6.14
N ILE A 95 -14.92 2.55 5.74
CA ILE A 95 -14.51 1.71 4.61
C ILE A 95 -15.48 1.97 3.47
N ARG A 96 -14.95 2.24 2.28
CA ARG A 96 -15.71 2.18 1.04
C ARG A 96 -15.37 0.88 0.33
N HIS A 97 -16.39 0.11 -0.02
CA HIS A 97 -16.23 -1.15 -0.73
C HIS A 97 -16.17 -0.95 -2.24
N SER A 98 -15.86 -2.01 -3.00
CA SER A 98 -15.76 -1.92 -4.46
C SER A 98 -17.12 -1.76 -5.13
N ASP A 99 -18.21 -2.18 -4.47
CA ASP A 99 -19.60 -1.95 -4.91
C ASP A 99 -20.11 -0.53 -4.60
N GLY A 100 -19.29 0.29 -3.94
CA GLY A 100 -19.62 1.65 -3.53
C GLY A 100 -20.36 1.75 -2.18
N SER A 101 -20.67 0.64 -1.53
CA SER A 101 -21.22 0.65 -0.16
C SER A 101 -20.20 1.20 0.85
N ILE A 102 -20.72 1.75 1.94
CA ILE A 102 -19.93 2.37 3.00
C ILE A 102 -20.20 1.63 4.32
N GLU A 103 -19.14 1.19 4.96
CA GLU A 103 -19.14 0.61 6.30
C GLU A 103 -18.48 1.57 7.29
N GLU A 104 -19.20 1.91 8.36
CA GLU A 104 -18.66 2.65 9.50
C GLU A 104 -18.28 1.69 10.61
N THR A 105 -16.99 1.62 10.93
CA THR A 105 -16.44 0.67 11.89
C THR A 105 -15.32 1.31 12.72
N THR A 106 -14.53 0.48 13.41
CA THR A 106 -13.32 0.92 14.11
C THR A 106 -12.16 0.00 13.81
N PHE A 107 -10.96 0.55 13.80
CA PHE A 107 -9.77 -0.28 13.78
C PHE A 107 -9.72 -1.22 15.00
N PRO A 108 -9.30 -2.49 14.84
CA PRO A 108 -9.19 -3.42 15.95
C PRO A 108 -8.33 -2.88 17.09
N LYS A 109 -8.95 -2.73 18.27
CA LYS A 109 -8.24 -2.30 19.48
C LYS A 109 -7.22 -3.35 19.92
N LEU A 110 -7.67 -4.60 20.01
CA LEU A 110 -6.84 -5.77 20.27
C LEU A 110 -6.27 -6.33 18.96
N ILE A 111 -5.34 -7.26 19.09
CA ILE A 111 -4.78 -8.01 17.97
C ILE A 111 -5.91 -8.85 17.36
N SER A 112 -6.16 -8.68 16.07
CA SER A 112 -7.12 -9.49 15.31
C SER A 112 -6.40 -10.64 14.61
N PRO A 113 -6.70 -11.91 14.91
CA PRO A 113 -6.10 -13.05 14.20
C PRO A 113 -6.57 -13.11 12.74
N ASP A 114 -7.77 -12.61 12.45
CA ASP A 114 -8.39 -12.59 11.12
C ASP A 114 -8.18 -11.24 10.42
N GLN A 115 -8.44 -11.21 9.11
CA GLN A 115 -8.50 -9.97 8.31
C GLN A 115 -9.60 -9.04 8.83
N PRO A 116 -9.26 -7.83 9.33
CA PRO A 116 -10.25 -6.94 9.92
C PRO A 116 -11.20 -6.28 8.93
N ALA A 117 -10.82 -6.23 7.65
CA ALA A 117 -11.60 -5.64 6.58
C ALA A 117 -11.23 -6.27 5.25
N PHE A 118 -12.22 -6.40 4.36
CA PHE A 118 -12.10 -6.95 3.02
C PHE A 118 -12.74 -6.01 2.01
N ASP A 119 -12.45 -6.25 0.73
CA ASP A 119 -13.01 -5.51 -0.39
C ASP A 119 -12.94 -4.00 -0.19
N ILE A 120 -11.72 -3.47 -0.10
CA ILE A 120 -11.48 -2.07 0.24
C ILE A 120 -11.15 -1.30 -1.03
N SER A 121 -11.99 -0.33 -1.38
CA SER A 121 -11.70 0.67 -2.43
C SER A 121 -11.25 2.01 -1.84
N ALA A 122 -11.66 2.32 -0.60
CA ALA A 122 -11.05 3.39 0.18
C ALA A 122 -11.18 3.21 1.69
N LEU A 123 -10.26 3.82 2.44
CA LEU A 123 -10.30 3.95 3.89
C LEU A 123 -10.20 5.40 4.30
N THR A 124 -11.11 5.87 5.15
CA THR A 124 -11.01 7.18 5.78
C THR A 124 -10.85 7.02 7.28
N HIS A 125 -9.84 7.68 7.85
CA HIS A 125 -9.56 7.64 9.28
C HIS A 125 -8.90 8.93 9.76
N GLU A 126 -8.86 9.09 11.08
CA GLU A 126 -8.21 10.21 11.75
C GLU A 126 -6.90 9.74 12.40
N PRO A 127 -5.75 9.80 11.70
CA PRO A 127 -4.46 9.37 12.24
C PRO A 127 -3.95 10.25 13.40
N ALA A 128 -4.41 11.50 13.50
CA ALA A 128 -4.09 12.43 14.57
C ALA A 128 -5.27 13.40 14.77
N PRO A 129 -5.46 13.96 15.99
CA PRO A 129 -6.57 14.87 16.26
C PRO A 129 -6.69 16.00 15.23
N GLY A 130 -7.84 16.10 14.56
CA GLY A 130 -8.15 17.12 13.57
C GLY A 130 -7.57 16.86 12.17
N LEU A 131 -6.88 15.75 11.94
CA LEU A 131 -6.35 15.36 10.63
C LEU A 131 -7.15 14.20 10.05
N VAL A 132 -7.88 14.43 8.97
CA VAL A 132 -8.57 13.38 8.23
C VAL A 132 -7.67 12.89 7.10
N CYS A 133 -7.51 11.57 7.00
CA CYS A 133 -6.75 10.91 5.95
C CYS A 133 -7.68 9.93 5.23
N ALA A 134 -7.96 10.20 3.96
CA ALA A 134 -8.56 9.26 3.05
C ALA A 134 -7.43 8.52 2.30
N VAL A 135 -7.64 7.25 1.98
CA VAL A 135 -6.75 6.47 1.13
C VAL A 135 -7.66 5.73 0.16
N ALA A 136 -7.68 6.15 -1.09
CA ALA A 136 -8.36 5.47 -2.18
C ALA A 136 -7.36 4.58 -2.92
N MET A 137 -7.81 3.40 -3.32
CA MET A 137 -7.00 2.42 -4.03
C MET A 137 -7.77 1.96 -5.26
N GLU A 138 -7.10 1.86 -6.39
CA GLU A 138 -7.69 1.42 -7.65
C GLU A 138 -6.93 0.20 -8.20
N GLY A 139 -7.68 -0.66 -8.89
CA GLY A 139 -7.23 -1.98 -9.34
C GLY A 139 -8.04 -3.07 -8.67
N ASP A 140 -7.35 -4.08 -8.14
CA ASP A 140 -8.00 -5.19 -7.43
C ASP A 140 -8.44 -4.79 -6.01
N ALA A 141 -9.32 -5.60 -5.43
CA ALA A 141 -9.77 -5.45 -4.05
C ALA A 141 -8.61 -5.54 -3.05
N PHE A 142 -8.51 -4.56 -2.16
CA PHE A 142 -7.56 -4.57 -1.05
C PHE A 142 -8.20 -5.22 0.17
N GLU A 143 -7.38 -5.89 0.97
CA GLU A 143 -7.77 -6.45 2.26
C GLU A 143 -6.88 -5.88 3.36
N MET A 144 -7.38 -5.87 4.59
CA MET A 144 -6.65 -5.42 5.76
C MET A 144 -6.12 -6.62 6.56
N GLU A 145 -4.86 -6.54 6.97
CA GLU A 145 -4.22 -7.50 7.87
C GLU A 145 -3.69 -6.80 9.12
N ASP A 146 -3.87 -7.43 10.28
CA ASP A 146 -3.31 -6.96 11.54
C ASP A 146 -1.85 -7.42 11.70
N GLN A 147 -0.94 -6.52 11.34
CA GLN A 147 0.50 -6.81 11.33
C GLN A 147 1.07 -7.17 12.72
N ARG A 148 0.33 -6.91 13.82
CA ARG A 148 0.73 -7.32 15.18
C ARG A 148 0.69 -8.83 15.40
N ASN A 149 0.01 -9.58 14.54
CA ASN A 149 0.01 -11.04 14.57
C ASN A 149 1.39 -11.64 14.31
N TRP A 150 2.23 -10.94 13.56
CA TRP A 150 3.53 -11.43 13.14
C TRP A 150 4.63 -10.68 13.91
N THR A 151 5.56 -11.46 14.47
CA THR A 151 6.63 -10.95 15.35
C THR A 151 7.68 -10.10 14.62
N ASP A 152 7.57 -9.96 13.29
CA ASP A 152 8.44 -9.15 12.43
C ASP A 152 8.03 -7.67 12.36
N ALA A 153 6.87 -7.28 12.91
CA ALA A 153 6.33 -5.92 12.74
C ALA A 153 5.98 -5.19 14.05
N PRO A 154 6.94 -4.85 14.93
CA PRO A 154 6.64 -4.20 16.22
C PRO A 154 6.05 -2.78 16.13
N ARG A 155 5.85 -2.21 14.94
CA ARG A 155 5.42 -0.79 14.77
C ARG A 155 4.30 -0.54 13.77
N SER A 156 3.80 -1.54 13.06
CA SER A 156 2.73 -1.38 12.05
C SER A 156 1.52 -2.17 12.53
N ARG A 157 0.36 -1.53 12.63
CA ARG A 157 -0.83 -2.24 13.12
C ARG A 157 -1.65 -2.82 12.01
N LEU A 158 -1.88 -2.08 10.92
CA LEU A 158 -2.78 -2.54 9.88
C LEU A 158 -2.18 -2.23 8.52
N MET A 159 -2.14 -3.27 7.69
CA MET A 159 -1.62 -3.27 6.34
C MET A 159 -2.77 -3.50 5.38
N CYS A 160 -2.93 -2.63 4.39
CA CYS A 160 -3.77 -2.94 3.23
C CYS A 160 -2.90 -3.38 2.06
N GLY A 161 -3.16 -4.56 1.50
CA GLY A 161 -2.35 -5.13 0.42
C GLY A 161 -3.16 -5.91 -0.63
N ARG A 162 -2.57 -6.08 -1.81
CA ARG A 162 -3.11 -6.84 -2.94
C ARG A 162 -2.72 -8.33 -2.87
N SER A 163 -3.63 -9.21 -3.32
CA SER A 163 -3.35 -10.62 -3.57
C SER A 163 -2.98 -10.88 -5.05
N GLN A 164 -1.85 -11.58 -5.22
CA GLN A 164 -1.22 -12.21 -6.40
C GLN A 164 -1.84 -11.97 -7.81
N SER A 165 -1.13 -11.24 -8.68
CA SER A 165 -1.30 -11.27 -10.14
C SER A 165 0.00 -10.88 -10.88
N PRO A 166 0.32 -11.48 -12.04
CA PRO A 166 1.61 -11.31 -12.72
C PRO A 166 1.78 -10.00 -13.51
N ASP A 167 0.68 -9.36 -13.92
CA ASP A 167 0.67 -8.00 -14.50
C ASP A 167 -0.05 -7.05 -13.54
N LEU A 168 0.68 -6.06 -13.04
CA LEU A 168 0.28 -5.29 -11.87
C LEU A 168 0.21 -3.80 -12.18
N MET A 169 -0.90 -3.33 -12.75
CA MET A 169 -1.25 -1.91 -12.71
C MET A 169 -2.03 -1.64 -11.42
N SER A 170 -1.57 -0.71 -10.60
CA SER A 170 -2.28 -0.28 -9.39
C SER A 170 -1.97 1.16 -9.07
N SER A 171 -2.92 1.83 -8.42
CA SER A 171 -2.73 3.18 -7.91
C SER A 171 -3.22 3.27 -6.47
N ALA A 172 -2.58 4.15 -5.71
CA ALA A 172 -2.99 4.54 -4.37
C ALA A 172 -2.98 6.07 -4.30
N LYS A 173 -4.09 6.65 -3.88
CA LYS A 173 -4.26 8.10 -3.75
C LYS A 173 -4.65 8.41 -2.31
N VAL A 174 -3.94 9.34 -1.68
CA VAL A 174 -4.15 9.79 -0.30
C VAL A 174 -4.55 11.25 -0.31
#